data_AF-A0A0L0URP8-F1
#
_entry.id   AF-A0A0L0URP8-F1
#
_cell.length_a   1.000
_cell.length_b   1.000
_cell.length_c   1.000
_cell.angle_alpha   90.00
_cell.angle_beta   90.00
_cell.angle_gamma   90.00
#
_symmetry.space_group_name_H-M   'P 1'
#
loop_
_entity.id
_entity.type
_entity.pdbx_description
1 polymer ?
#
loop_
_entity_poly.entity_id
_entity_poly.type
_entity_poly.pdbx_seq_one_letter_code
_entity_poly.pdbx_strand_id
1 'polypeptide(L)'
;MAPAPSTTPHQQSIYALPKDQVARSLGDSVVKAQDKALSKRSRFTLAVSGGSLAKTLIDGLTGRDEVKCDRWVVFFVDERVVPLDHQDSNYRIVHEGLSSQVPIPEEDT
;
A
#
# COMPACT_ATOMS: atom_id res chain seq x y z
N MET A 1 1.12 -25.27 17.11
CA MET A 1 2.46 -24.75 16.74
C MET A 1 2.36 -24.25 15.31
N ALA A 2 2.63 -22.96 15.03
CA ALA A 2 2.60 -22.45 13.66
C ALA A 2 3.78 -23.04 12.85
N PRO A 3 3.61 -23.33 11.56
CA PRO A 3 4.71 -23.78 10.72
C PRO A 3 5.82 -22.73 10.66
N ALA A 4 7.07 -23.18 10.57
CA ALA A 4 8.21 -22.28 10.43
C ALA A 4 8.07 -21.41 9.15
N PRO A 5 8.47 -20.13 9.19
CA PRO A 5 8.44 -19.27 8.03
C PRO A 5 9.31 -19.83 6.90
N SER A 6 8.83 -19.71 5.66
CA SER A 6 9.57 -20.11 4.47
C SER A 6 10.88 -19.32 4.36
N THR A 7 11.98 -20.02 4.09
CA THR A 7 13.29 -19.41 3.80
C THR A 7 13.51 -19.18 2.30
N THR A 8 12.63 -19.71 1.44
CA THR A 8 12.69 -19.47 0.00
C THR A 8 12.28 -18.02 -0.31
N PRO A 9 13.16 -17.22 -0.94
CA PRO A 9 12.82 -15.86 -1.33
C PRO A 9 11.60 -15.84 -2.26
N HIS A 10 10.74 -14.86 -2.08
CA HIS A 10 9.68 -14.61 -3.04
C HIS A 10 10.28 -14.17 -4.38
N GLN A 11 9.73 -14.69 -5.48
CA GLN A 11 10.17 -14.37 -6.83
C GLN A 11 10.07 -12.86 -7.07
N GLN A 12 11.19 -12.25 -7.45
CA GLN A 12 11.26 -10.85 -7.85
C GLN A 12 10.74 -10.70 -9.29
N SER A 13 9.95 -9.66 -9.53
CA SER A 13 9.44 -9.31 -10.86
C SER A 13 9.96 -7.92 -11.23
N ILE A 14 10.51 -7.77 -12.44
CA ILE A 14 11.03 -6.51 -12.96
C ILE A 14 10.17 -6.09 -14.15
N TYR A 15 9.73 -4.83 -14.13
CA TYR A 15 8.94 -4.22 -15.19
C TYR A 15 9.66 -2.98 -15.72
N ALA A 16 9.69 -2.80 -17.04
CA ALA A 16 10.15 -1.59 -17.70
C ALA A 16 8.95 -0.93 -18.38
N LEU A 17 8.54 0.23 -17.90
CA LEU A 17 7.32 0.91 -18.32
C LEU A 17 7.62 2.38 -18.64
N PRO A 18 6.88 2.99 -19.58
CA PRO A 18 6.85 4.44 -19.73
C PRO A 18 6.43 5.12 -18.41
N LYS A 19 7.00 6.28 -18.12
CA LYS A 19 6.83 6.98 -16.83
C LYS A 19 5.35 7.23 -16.49
N ASP A 20 4.55 7.59 -17.48
CA ASP A 20 3.11 7.86 -17.39
C ASP A 20 2.27 6.61 -17.10
N GLN A 21 2.82 5.40 -17.29
CA GLN A 21 2.11 4.15 -17.03
C GLN A 21 2.46 3.53 -15.67
N VAL A 22 3.54 4.00 -15.03
CA VAL A 22 4.05 3.40 -13.78
C VAL A 22 2.99 3.37 -12.68
N ALA A 23 2.30 4.50 -12.44
CA ALA A 23 1.29 4.60 -11.39
C ALA A 23 0.14 3.61 -11.62
N ARG A 24 -0.42 3.60 -12.83
CA ARG A 24 -1.52 2.68 -13.20
C ARG A 24 -1.11 1.21 -13.06
N SER A 25 0.04 0.83 -13.61
CA SER A 25 0.52 -0.56 -13.52
C SER A 25 0.86 -0.99 -12.10
N LEU A 26 1.36 -0.08 -11.26
CA LEU A 26 1.55 -0.33 -9.84
C LEU A 26 0.20 -0.57 -9.14
N GLY A 27 -0.79 0.28 -9.38
CA GLY A 27 -2.15 0.09 -8.87
C GLY A 27 -2.75 -1.26 -9.28
N ASP A 28 -2.62 -1.64 -10.55
CA ASP A 28 -3.11 -2.94 -11.06
C ASP A 28 -2.44 -4.11 -10.34
N SER A 29 -1.14 -4.00 -10.10
CA SER A 29 -0.37 -5.02 -9.38
C SER A 29 -0.82 -5.16 -7.94
N VAL A 30 -1.12 -4.03 -7.27
CA VAL A 30 -1.61 -4.00 -5.89
C VAL A 30 -3.02 -4.56 -5.79
N VAL A 31 -3.95 -4.20 -6.69
CA VAL A 31 -5.31 -4.76 -6.71
C VAL A 31 -5.27 -6.27 -6.97
N LYS A 32 -4.41 -6.73 -7.89
CA LYS A 32 -4.22 -8.17 -8.13
C LYS A 32 -3.66 -8.89 -6.90
N ALA A 33 -2.74 -8.27 -6.17
CA ALA A 33 -2.20 -8.81 -4.93
C ALA A 33 -3.24 -8.83 -3.81
N GLN A 34 -4.03 -7.77 -3.68
CA GLN A 34 -5.18 -7.65 -2.79
C GLN A 34 -6.14 -8.81 -3.03
N ASP A 35 -6.65 -8.99 -4.24
CA ASP A 35 -7.65 -10.02 -4.53
C ASP A 35 -7.12 -11.43 -4.25
N LYS A 36 -5.84 -11.68 -4.59
CA LYS A 36 -5.17 -12.94 -4.25
C LYS A 36 -5.09 -13.16 -2.74
N ALA A 37 -4.77 -12.13 -1.96
CA ALA A 37 -4.72 -12.23 -0.50
C ALA A 37 -6.12 -12.43 0.11
N LEU A 38 -7.10 -11.64 -0.35
CA LEU A 38 -8.48 -11.69 0.13
C LEU A 38 -9.21 -13.00 -0.25
N SER A 39 -8.74 -13.71 -1.28
CA SER A 39 -9.23 -15.07 -1.58
C SER A 39 -8.82 -16.11 -0.53
N LYS A 40 -7.81 -15.81 0.30
CA LYS A 40 -7.21 -16.75 1.27
C LYS A 40 -7.35 -16.29 2.72
N ARG A 41 -7.55 -14.99 2.95
CA ARG A 41 -7.55 -14.33 4.25
C ARG A 41 -8.60 -13.23 4.25
N SER A 42 -9.05 -12.78 5.41
CA SER A 42 -10.03 -11.69 5.53
C SER A 42 -9.45 -10.30 5.27
N ARG A 43 -8.12 -10.13 5.44
CA ARG A 43 -7.42 -8.85 5.32
C ARG A 43 -6.27 -8.91 4.33
N PHE A 44 -5.97 -7.78 3.71
CA PHE A 44 -4.79 -7.57 2.87
C PHE A 44 -3.81 -6.67 3.61
N THR A 45 -2.57 -7.12 3.78
CA THR A 45 -1.54 -6.34 4.47
C THR A 45 -0.56 -5.77 3.46
N LEU A 46 -0.33 -4.47 3.51
CA LEU A 46 0.54 -3.74 2.60
C LEU A 46 1.59 -2.97 3.41
N ALA A 47 2.87 -3.14 3.08
CA ALA A 47 3.96 -2.35 3.65
C ALA A 47 4.43 -1.30 2.65
N VAL A 48 4.52 -0.03 3.06
CA VAL A 48 4.80 1.13 2.20
C VAL A 48 6.07 1.84 2.70
N SER A 49 7.04 2.08 1.81
CA SER A 49 8.33 2.73 2.14
C SER A 49 8.32 4.26 2.00
N GLY A 50 7.20 4.87 1.59
CA GLY A 50 7.07 6.32 1.56
C GLY A 50 7.61 7.03 0.32
N GLY A 51 7.87 8.33 0.46
CA GLY A 51 8.46 9.18 -0.58
C GLY A 51 7.71 9.17 -1.92
N SER A 52 8.46 9.09 -3.03
CA SER A 52 7.89 9.05 -4.39
C SER A 52 7.09 7.78 -4.67
N LEU A 53 7.43 6.67 -4.02
CA LEU A 53 6.69 5.41 -4.16
C LEU A 53 5.29 5.52 -3.57
N ALA A 54 5.16 6.08 -2.36
CA ALA A 54 3.86 6.31 -1.75
C ALA A 54 2.99 7.21 -2.64
N LYS A 55 3.54 8.32 -3.16
CA LYS A 55 2.81 9.20 -4.09
C LYS A 55 2.34 8.45 -5.35
N THR A 56 3.24 7.71 -5.99
CA THR A 56 2.93 6.92 -7.19
C THR A 56 1.87 5.84 -6.92
N LEU A 57 1.90 5.23 -5.74
CA LEU A 57 0.91 4.26 -5.31
C LEU A 57 -0.47 4.93 -5.15
N ILE A 58 -0.56 6.07 -4.47
CA ILE A 58 -1.82 6.82 -4.30
C ILE A 58 -2.38 7.22 -5.67
N ASP A 59 -1.54 7.77 -6.56
CA ASP A 59 -1.94 8.14 -7.92
C ASP A 59 -2.50 6.93 -8.69
N GLY A 60 -1.91 5.75 -8.51
CA GLY A 60 -2.33 4.51 -9.14
C GLY A 60 -3.61 3.88 -8.58
N LEU A 61 -4.04 4.29 -7.38
CA LEU A 61 -5.21 3.78 -6.68
C LEU A 61 -6.40 4.75 -6.69
N THR A 62 -6.15 6.05 -6.82
CA THR A 62 -7.17 7.09 -6.73
C THR A 62 -8.29 6.91 -7.76
N GLY A 63 -9.53 6.92 -7.29
CA GLY A 63 -10.74 6.80 -8.12
C GLY A 63 -11.05 5.38 -8.60
N ARG A 64 -10.46 4.35 -7.99
CA ARG A 64 -10.67 2.95 -8.35
C ARG A 64 -11.62 2.24 -7.40
N ASP A 65 -12.77 1.81 -7.91
CA ASP A 65 -13.79 1.10 -7.14
C ASP A 65 -13.37 -0.33 -6.74
N GLU A 66 -12.33 -0.90 -7.37
CA GLU A 66 -11.87 -2.25 -7.06
C GLU A 66 -11.03 -2.33 -5.78
N VAL A 67 -10.64 -1.18 -5.22
CA VAL A 67 -9.77 -1.10 -4.04
C VAL A 67 -10.62 -1.28 -2.78
N LYS A 68 -10.37 -2.38 -2.05
CA LYS A 68 -11.13 -2.82 -0.87
C LYS A 68 -10.42 -2.40 0.42
N CYS A 69 -10.18 -1.10 0.54
CA CYS A 69 -9.34 -0.58 1.62
C CYS A 69 -9.90 -0.79 3.03
N ASP A 70 -11.20 -1.00 3.19
CA ASP A 70 -11.84 -1.43 4.45
C ASP A 70 -11.22 -2.73 5.01
N ARG A 71 -10.59 -3.52 4.13
CA ARG A 71 -9.89 -4.77 4.46
C ARG A 71 -8.38 -4.64 4.48
N TRP A 72 -7.84 -3.43 4.30
CA TRP A 72 -6.40 -3.23 4.29
C TRP A 72 -5.85 -3.11 5.72
N VAL A 73 -4.58 -3.46 5.85
CA VAL A 73 -3.73 -3.14 7.00
C VAL A 73 -2.46 -2.56 6.40
N VAL A 74 -2.21 -1.28 6.64
CA VAL A 74 -1.06 -0.59 6.05
C VAL A 74 0.02 -0.41 7.11
N PHE A 75 1.23 -0.87 6.80
CA PHE A 75 2.42 -0.66 7.61
C PHE A 75 3.40 0.26 6.89
N PHE A 76 4.15 1.04 7.63
CA PHE A 76 5.26 1.83 7.10
C PHE A 76 6.55 1.03 7.28
N VAL A 77 7.32 0.87 6.20
CA VAL A 77 8.63 0.20 6.26
C VAL A 77 9.64 1.05 7.03
N ASP A 78 9.53 2.36 6.85
CA ASP A 78 10.30 3.40 7.51
C ASP A 78 9.45 4.67 7.66
N GLU A 79 9.85 5.54 8.59
CA GLU A 79 9.23 6.84 8.79
C GLU A 79 10.29 7.87 9.19
N ARG A 80 10.06 9.13 8.83
CA ARG A 80 10.87 10.27 9.24
C ARG A 80 10.52 10.65 10.69
N VAL A 81 11.55 10.98 11.47
CA VAL A 81 11.39 11.44 12.85
C VAL A 81 10.97 12.92 12.85
N VAL A 82 9.75 13.18 12.42
CA VAL A 82 9.08 14.48 12.34
C VAL A 82 7.62 14.32 12.79
N PRO A 83 6.91 15.40 13.13
CA PRO A 83 5.47 15.35 13.39
C PRO A 83 4.70 14.67 12.25
N LEU A 84 3.61 13.96 12.56
CA LEU A 84 2.84 13.18 11.58
C LEU A 84 2.11 14.06 10.55
N ASP A 85 1.92 15.34 10.84
CA ASP A 85 1.37 16.36 9.92
C ASP A 85 2.47 17.09 9.13
N HIS A 86 3.74 16.75 9.34
CA HIS A 86 4.85 17.33 8.60
C HIS A 86 4.84 16.86 7.14
N GLN A 87 5.25 17.75 6.22
CA GLN A 87 5.27 17.46 4.78
C GLN A 87 6.14 16.27 4.37
N ASP A 88 7.13 15.93 5.21
CA ASP A 88 8.07 14.82 4.98
C ASP A 88 7.63 13.51 5.65
N SER A 89 6.51 13.51 6.38
CA SER A 89 5.97 12.29 6.98
C SER A 89 5.38 11.38 5.91
N ASN A 90 5.82 10.12 5.90
CA ASN A 90 5.25 9.06 5.07
C ASN A 90 3.81 8.77 5.47
N TYR A 91 3.51 8.82 6.77
CA TYR A 91 2.17 8.74 7.33
C TYR A 91 1.27 9.78 6.71
N ARG A 92 1.66 11.06 6.68
CA ARG A 92 0.84 12.12 6.07
C ARG A 92 0.44 11.79 4.64
N ILE A 93 1.41 11.42 3.80
CA ILE A 93 1.20 11.14 2.37
C ILE A 93 0.21 9.99 2.19
N VAL A 94 0.41 8.89 2.92
CA VAL A 94 -0.41 7.69 2.80
C VAL A 94 -1.77 7.89 3.43
N HIS A 95 -1.85 8.56 4.58
CA HIS A 95 -3.09 8.85 5.28
C HIS A 95 -3.96 9.80 4.46
N GLU A 96 -3.45 10.94 3.99
CA GLU A 96 -4.23 11.85 3.15
C GLU A 96 -4.67 11.18 1.84
N GLY A 97 -3.74 10.46 1.19
CA GLY A 97 -3.98 9.79 -0.09
C GLY A 97 -5.00 8.64 0.02
N LEU A 98 -4.87 7.77 1.01
CA LEU A 98 -5.79 6.66 1.21
C LEU A 98 -7.09 7.09 1.90
N SER A 99 -7.08 8.02 2.86
CA SER A 99 -8.32 8.48 3.50
C SER A 99 -9.29 9.12 2.51
N SER A 100 -8.78 9.71 1.42
CA SER A 100 -9.62 10.20 0.32
C SER A 100 -10.46 9.10 -0.35
N GLN A 101 -10.09 7.83 -0.15
CA GLN A 101 -10.74 6.66 -0.73
C GLN A 101 -11.43 5.77 0.33
N VAL A 102 -11.22 6.02 1.64
CA VAL A 102 -11.53 5.07 2.70
C VAL A 102 -11.80 5.77 4.04
N PRO A 103 -12.86 5.40 4.76
CA PRO A 103 -12.98 5.76 6.17
C PRO A 103 -11.96 4.95 6.99
N ILE A 104 -10.92 5.61 7.49
CA ILE A 104 -9.98 5.02 8.45
C ILE A 104 -10.59 5.15 9.86
N PRO A 105 -10.74 4.07 10.64
CA PRO A 105 -11.21 4.16 12.02
C PRO A 105 -10.22 4.96 12.89
N GLU A 106 -10.72 5.90 13.69
CA GLU A 106 -9.90 6.83 14.49
C GLU A 106 -9.10 6.16 15.63
N GLU A 107 -9.35 4.89 15.95
CA GLU A 107 -8.82 4.22 17.15
C GLU A 107 -7.33 3.79 17.10
N ASP A 108 -6.64 3.94 15.96
CA ASP A 108 -5.21 3.63 15.82
C ASP A 108 -4.34 4.91 15.67
N THR A 109 -4.66 5.99 16.39
CA THR A 109 -3.83 7.22 16.48
C THR A 109 -2.92 7.28 17.70
#